data_AF-A0A2S6I053-F1
#
_entry.id   AF-A0A2S6I053-F1
#
_cell.length_a   1.000
_cell.length_b   1.000
_cell.length_c   1.000
_cell.angle_alpha   90.00
_cell.angle_beta   90.00
_cell.angle_gamma   90.00
#
_symmetry.space_group_name_H-M   'P 1'
#
loop_
_entity.id
_entity.type
_entity.pdbx_description
1 polymer ?
#
loop_
_entity_poly.entity_id
_entity_poly.type
_entity_poly.pdbx_seq_one_letter_code
_entity_poly.pdbx_strand_id
1 'polypeptide(L)' 'MNYSIIGLLIELALFACGAYLYLYARGIVRPGTGEARQRAETFRRDNATWMRFLGLALAALMLVNVVLHLRELLA' A
#
# COMPACT_ATOMS: atom_id res chain seq x y z
N MET A 1 -14.91 -0.58 21.51
CA MET A 1 -13.56 -0.49 20.91
C MET A 1 -13.11 0.95 20.94
N ASN A 2 -11.87 1.23 21.33
CA ASN A 2 -11.33 2.59 21.36
C ASN A 2 -11.17 3.10 19.91
N TYR A 3 -11.80 4.22 19.56
CA TYR A 3 -11.78 4.77 18.20
C TYR A 3 -10.36 5.07 17.70
N SER A 4 -9.44 5.42 18.60
CA SER A 4 -8.02 5.63 18.27
C SER A 4 -7.34 4.35 17.76
N ILE A 5 -7.60 3.20 18.39
CA ILE A 5 -7.04 1.91 17.92
C ILE A 5 -7.60 1.52 16.55
N ILE A 6 -8.90 1.76 16.30
CA ILE A 6 -9.51 1.51 14.99
C ILE A 6 -8.86 2.39 13.92
N GLY A 7 -8.64 3.68 14.22
CA GLY A 7 -7.96 4.61 13.32
C GLY A 7 -6.56 4.13 12.95
N LEU A 8 -5.75 3.76 13.94
CA LEU A 8 -4.40 3.24 13.72
C LEU A 8 -4.39 1.96 12.87
N LEU A 9 -5.35 1.05 13.08
CA LEU A 9 -5.47 -0.18 12.27
C LEU A 9 -5.79 0.13 10.82
N ILE A 10 -6.70 1.08 10.57
CA ILE A 10 -7.03 1.53 9.20
C ILE A 10 -5.80 2.16 8.55
N GLU A 11 -5.07 2.99 9.29
CA GLU A 11 -3.87 3.65 8.77
C GLU A 11 -2.79 2.63 8.38
N LEU A 12 -2.56 1.62 9.23
CA LEU A 12 -1.64 0.54 8.94
C LEU A 12 -2.08 -0.29 7.72
N ALA A 13 -3.38 -0.56 7.57
CA ALA A 13 -3.91 -1.27 6.42
C ALA A 13 -3.70 -0.48 5.12
N LEU A 14 -3.94 0.83 5.13
CA LEU A 14 -3.72 1.71 3.98
C LEU A 14 -2.22 1.86 3.66
N PHE A 15 -1.37 1.97 4.68
CA PHE A 15 0.08 1.95 4.52
C PHE A 15 0.54 0.66 3.83
N ALA A 16 0.08 -0.50 4.33
CA ALA A 16 0.38 -1.79 3.74
C ALA A 16 -0.11 -1.90 2.29
N CYS A 17 -1.27 -1.33 1.97
CA CYS A 17 -1.79 -1.26 0.60
C CYS A 17 -0.89 -0.43 -0.33
N GLY A 18 -0.44 0.76 0.11
CA GLY A 18 0.50 1.57 -0.64
C GLY A 18 1.83 0.87 -0.90
N ALA A 19 2.39 0.24 0.14
CA ALA A 19 3.60 -0.57 0.03
C ALA A 19 3.41 -1.76 -0.93
N TYR A 20 2.28 -2.46 -0.83
CA TYR A 20 1.93 -3.56 -1.73
C TYR A 20 1.86 -3.11 -3.18
N LEU A 21 1.16 -2.00 -3.47
CA LEU A 21 1.04 -1.46 -4.83
C LEU A 21 2.41 -1.11 -5.42
N TYR A 22 3.30 -0.51 -4.62
CA TYR A 22 4.66 -0.22 -5.03
C TYR A 22 5.46 -1.49 -5.36
N LEU A 23 5.41 -2.50 -4.49
CA LEU A 23 6.10 -3.79 -4.68
C LEU A 23 5.54 -4.57 -5.88
N TYR A 24 4.23 -4.53 -6.07
CA TYR A 24 3.54 -5.09 -7.23
C TYR A 24 4.01 -4.40 -8.51
N ALA A 25 4.01 -3.07 -8.55
CA ALA A 25 4.46 -2.31 -9.71
C ALA A 25 5.94 -2.58 -10.06
N ARG A 26 6.77 -2.85 -9.04
CA ARG A 26 8.17 -3.25 -9.22
C ARG A 26 8.33 -4.69 -9.74
N GLY A 27 7.29 -5.51 -9.70
CA GLY A 27 7.33 -6.90 -10.12
C GLY A 27 7.88 -7.87 -9.09
N ILE A 28 8.00 -7.43 -7.84
CA ILE A 28 8.44 -8.28 -6.73
C ILE A 28 7.30 -9.21 -6.34
N VAL A 29 6.06 -8.70 -6.29
CA VAL A 29 4.86 -9.51 -6.06
C VAL A 29 4.38 -10.08 -7.39
N ARG A 30 4.33 -11.42 -7.49
CA ARG A 30 3.81 -12.12 -8.67
C ARG A 30 2.39 -12.64 -8.42
N PRO A 31 1.42 -12.28 -9.28
CA PRO A 31 0.05 -12.77 -9.16
C PRO A 31 -0.07 -14.18 -9.75
N GLY A 32 -0.47 -15.16 -8.93
CA GLY A 32 -1.02 -16.47 -9.31
C GLY A 32 -0.37 -17.25 -10.47
N THR A 33 -1.11 -18.22 -11.00
CA THR A 33 -0.75 -19.02 -12.18
C THR A 33 -1.87 -18.95 -13.23
N GLY A 34 -1.55 -19.26 -14.50
CA GLY A 34 -2.53 -19.33 -15.59
C GLY A 34 -2.94 -17.98 -16.19
N GLU A 35 -4.17 -17.91 -16.72
CA GLU A 35 -4.70 -16.72 -17.43
C GLU A 35 -4.75 -15.46 -16.56
N ALA A 36 -5.03 -15.63 -15.26
CA ALA A 36 -5.08 -14.51 -14.31
C ALA A 36 -3.74 -13.77 -14.22
N ARG A 37 -2.63 -14.50 -14.35
CA ARG A 37 -1.28 -13.91 -14.34
C ARG A 37 -1.02 -13.08 -15.59
N GLN A 38 -1.43 -13.55 -16.77
CA GLN A 38 -1.21 -12.81 -18.02
C GLN A 38 -1.95 -11.47 -18.00
N ARG A 39 -3.23 -11.47 -17.57
CA ARG A 39 -4.02 -10.23 -17.45
C ARG A 39 -3.37 -9.26 -16.46
N ALA A 40 -2.92 -9.76 -15.32
CA ALA A 40 -2.26 -8.95 -14.30
C ALA A 40 -0.90 -8.41 -14.74
N GLU A 41 -0.10 -9.19 -15.47
CA GLU A 41 1.17 -8.74 -16.05
C GLU A 41 0.98 -7.68 -17.13
N THR A 42 -0.03 -7.81 -18.00
CA THR A 42 -0.39 -6.76 -18.98
C THR A 42 -0.80 -5.48 -18.28
N PHE A 43 -1.75 -5.55 -17.33
CA PHE A 43 -2.16 -4.39 -16.53
C PHE A 43 -0.98 -3.70 -15.84
N ARG A 44 -0.09 -4.50 -15.24
CA ARG A 44 1.11 -3.98 -14.57
C ARG A 44 2.03 -3.29 -15.55
N ARG A 45 2.27 -3.84 -16.74
CA ARG A 45 3.17 -3.22 -17.73
C ARG A 45 2.66 -1.85 -18.16
N ASP A 46 1.36 -1.74 -18.41
CA ASP A 46 0.75 -0.51 -18.91
C ASP A 46 0.70 0.58 -17.82
N ASN A 47 0.61 0.17 -16.54
CA ASN A 47 0.39 1.09 -15.42
C ASN A 47 1.55 1.17 -14.42
N ALA A 48 2.67 0.46 -14.64
CA ALA A 48 3.75 0.30 -13.65
C ALA A 48 4.29 1.62 -13.14
N THR A 49 4.49 2.59 -14.04
CA THR A 49 5.03 3.90 -13.69
C THR A 49 4.09 4.65 -12.74
N TRP A 50 2.80 4.72 -13.08
CA TRP A 50 1.79 5.36 -12.24
C TRP A 50 1.60 4.64 -10.91
N MET A 51 1.52 3.30 -10.93
CA MET A 51 1.37 2.51 -9.70
C MET A 51 2.56 2.68 -8.75
N ARG A 52 3.79 2.86 -9.28
CA ARG A 52 4.96 3.17 -8.45
C ARG A 52 4.81 4.50 -7.75
N PHE A 53 4.50 5.57 -8.49
CA PHE A 53 4.40 6.90 -7.89
C PHE A 53 3.23 7.01 -6.93
N LEU A 54 2.04 6.52 -7.32
CA LEU A 54 0.85 6.55 -6.48
C LEU A 54 0.98 5.62 -5.26
N GLY A 55 1.54 4.42 -5.43
CA GLY A 55 1.80 3.50 -4.32
C GLY A 55 2.80 4.07 -3.32
N LEU A 56 3.88 4.70 -3.80
CA LEU A 56 4.88 5.34 -2.95
C LEU A 56 4.30 6.57 -2.24
N ALA A 57 3.51 7.39 -2.94
CA ALA A 57 2.85 8.56 -2.35
C ALA A 57 1.86 8.14 -1.25
N LEU A 58 1.03 7.12 -1.51
CA LEU A 58 0.12 6.57 -0.50
C LEU A 58 0.89 6.03 0.72
N ALA A 59 1.94 5.23 0.49
CA ALA A 59 2.77 4.71 1.58
C ALA A 59 3.43 5.84 2.40
N ALA A 60 3.96 6.87 1.75
CA ALA A 60 4.58 8.00 2.44
C ALA A 60 3.58 8.79 3.29
N LEU A 61 2.40 9.11 2.73
CA LEU A 61 1.34 9.82 3.45
C LEU A 61 0.86 9.03 4.66
N MET A 62 0.60 7.74 4.48
CA MET A 62 0.13 6.89 5.57
C MET A 62 1.21 6.67 6.64
N LEU A 63 2.49 6.61 6.26
CA LEU A 63 3.58 6.54 7.23
C LEU A 63 3.62 7.77 8.14
N VAL A 64 3.46 8.97 7.58
CA VAL A 64 3.38 10.20 8.36
C VAL A 64 2.20 10.14 9.33
N ASN A 65 1.01 9.73 8.86
CA ASN A 65 -0.16 9.60 9.72
C ASN A 65 0.07 8.61 10.87
N VAL A 66 0.61 7.42 10.58
CA VAL A 66 0.92 6.40 11.61
C VAL A 66 1.89 6.96 12.65
N VAL A 67 2.95 7.67 12.22
CA VAL A 67 3.93 8.25 13.15
C VAL A 67 3.29 9.33 14.03
N LEU A 68 2.43 10.18 13.48
CA LEU A 68 1.72 11.21 14.23
C LEU A 68 0.74 10.59 15.24
N HIS A 69 -0.05 9.61 14.82
CA HIS A 69 -1.02 8.92 15.68
C HIS A 69 -0.32 8.13 16.80
N LEU A 70 0.82 7.48 16.52
CA LEU A 70 1.62 6.82 17.55
C LEU A 70 2.20 7.82 18.56
N ARG A 71 2.63 9.01 18.11
CA ARG A 71 3.08 10.07 19.03
C ARG A 71 1.95 10.53 19.94
N GLU A 72 0.74 10.71 19.40
CA GLU A 72 -0.44 11.10 20.17
C GLU A 72 -0.84 10.02 21.20
N LEU A 73 -0.70 8.74 20.85
CA LEU A 73 -0.97 7.63 21.77
C LEU A 73 0.05 7.48 22.91
N LEU A 74 1.29 7.93 22.70
CA LEU A 74 2.41 7.79 23.64
C LEU A 74 2.66 9.04 24.50
N ALA A 75 2.11 10.19 24.09
CA ALA A 75 2.19 11.46 24.81
C ALA A 75 1.13 11.54 25.91
#